data_AF-A0A2H3E004-F1
#
_entry.id   AF-A0A2H3E004-F1
#
_cell.length_a   1.000
_cell.length_b   1.000
_cell.length_c   1.000
_cell.angle_alpha   90.00
_cell.angle_beta   90.00
_cell.angle_gamma   90.00
#
_symmetry.space_group_name_H-M   'P 1'
#
loop_
_entity.id
_entity.type
_entity.pdbx_description
1 polymer ?
#
loop_
_entity_poly.entity_id
_entity_poly.type
_entity_poly.pdbx_seq_one_letter_code
_entity_poly.pdbx_strand_id
1 'polypeptide(L)'
;MSTKDDPRDAALAIKFSLPPTWYRESEGLGTSGMFLSGLIMVTRNRYLAWPSVLFGLNQYVNQHPMRAKEGTGGLSNLLLCVSALVASYMPLFVINTPSGAPAL
;
A
#
# COMPACT_ATOMS: atom_id res chain seq x y z
N MET A 1 0.72 -51.27 -8.48
CA MET A 1 1.87 -50.60 -7.85
C MET A 1 2.57 -49.80 -8.92
N SER A 2 2.28 -48.51 -9.00
CA SER A 2 2.87 -47.60 -10.00
C SER A 2 3.28 -46.34 -9.26
N THR A 3 4.41 -46.36 -8.58
CA THR A 3 4.68 -45.33 -7.56
C THR A 3 6.17 -45.10 -7.37
N LYS A 4 6.92 -44.95 -8.45
CA LYS A 4 8.30 -44.42 -8.38
C LYS A 4 8.56 -43.22 -9.28
N ASP A 5 7.76 -43.03 -10.33
CA ASP A 5 7.84 -41.88 -11.23
C ASP A 5 6.42 -41.52 -11.72
N ASP A 6 5.55 -41.11 -10.81
CA ASP A 6 4.29 -40.49 -11.23
C ASP A 6 4.55 -38.98 -11.43
N PRO A 7 4.48 -38.45 -12.66
CA PRO A 7 4.68 -37.02 -12.92
C PRO A 7 3.59 -36.12 -12.29
N ARG A 8 2.53 -36.72 -11.73
CA ARG A 8 1.46 -36.04 -11.00
C ARG A 8 1.66 -36.06 -9.48
N ASP A 9 2.77 -36.63 -9.00
CA ASP A 9 3.07 -36.70 -7.57
C ASP A 9 3.39 -35.30 -7.01
N ALA A 10 2.49 -34.83 -6.13
CA ALA A 10 2.63 -33.54 -5.46
C ALA A 10 3.84 -33.47 -4.52
N ALA A 11 4.40 -34.61 -4.10
CA ALA A 11 5.60 -34.66 -3.26
C ALA A 11 6.87 -34.23 -4.01
N LEU A 12 6.88 -34.30 -5.35
CA LEU A 12 7.99 -33.83 -6.19
C LEU A 12 7.84 -32.37 -6.64
N ALA A 13 6.77 -31.67 -6.22
CA ALA A 13 6.58 -30.28 -6.54
C ALA A 13 7.60 -29.41 -5.78
N ILE A 14 8.59 -28.89 -6.51
CA ILE A 14 9.52 -27.90 -5.98
C ILE A 14 8.91 -26.50 -6.03
N LYS A 15 9.21 -25.68 -5.02
CA LYS A 15 8.81 -24.28 -5.03
C LYS A 15 9.45 -23.61 -6.24
N PHE A 16 8.60 -23.07 -7.12
CA PHE A 16 9.06 -22.30 -8.26
C PHE A 16 9.96 -21.16 -7.79
N SER A 17 11.22 -21.19 -8.24
CA SER A 17 12.21 -20.15 -7.96
C SER A 17 12.73 -19.64 -9.29
N LEU A 18 12.67 -18.33 -9.45
CA LEU A 18 13.19 -17.65 -10.62
C LEU A 18 14.71 -17.54 -10.46
N PRO A 19 15.51 -17.63 -11.55
CA PRO A 19 16.94 -17.37 -11.49
C PRO A 19 17.23 -16.04 -10.81
N PRO A 20 18.33 -15.91 -10.04
CA PRO A 20 18.64 -14.67 -9.31
C PRO A 20 18.90 -13.47 -10.23
N THR A 21 19.10 -13.73 -11.52
CA THR A 21 19.24 -12.70 -12.57
C THR A 21 17.91 -12.16 -13.06
N TRP A 22 16.79 -12.80 -12.74
CA TRP A 22 15.47 -12.33 -13.14
C TRP A 22 14.98 -11.24 -12.19
N TYR A 23 14.57 -10.13 -12.80
CA TYR A 23 13.96 -9.00 -12.09
C TYR A 23 12.76 -9.49 -11.28
N ARG A 24 12.80 -9.28 -9.97
CA ARG A 24 11.72 -9.59 -9.04
C ARG A 24 11.19 -8.28 -8.47
N GLU A 25 9.96 -7.95 -8.81
CA GLU A 25 9.30 -6.75 -8.29
C GLU A 25 8.93 -6.98 -6.82
N SER A 26 9.44 -6.13 -5.93
CA SER A 26 9.08 -6.16 -4.51
C SER A 26 7.87 -5.25 -4.28
N GLU A 27 6.67 -5.79 -4.41
CA GLU A 27 5.39 -5.08 -4.24
C GLU A 27 5.12 -4.59 -2.80
N GLY A 28 5.93 -5.01 -1.82
CA GLY A 28 5.68 -4.77 -0.39
C GLY A 28 5.68 -3.29 0.03
N LEU A 29 6.44 -2.44 -0.67
CA LEU A 29 6.52 -1.00 -0.38
C LEU A 29 5.30 -0.22 -0.93
N GLY A 30 4.78 -0.61 -2.10
CA GLY A 30 3.58 -0.01 -2.65
C GLY A 30 2.31 -0.40 -1.88
N THR A 31 2.17 -1.68 -1.56
CA THR A 31 1.03 -2.21 -0.77
C THR A 31 0.96 -1.63 0.64
N SER A 32 2.10 -1.44 1.30
CA SER A 32 2.15 -0.80 2.62
C SER A 32 1.74 0.68 2.58
N GLY A 33 2.07 1.41 1.51
CA GLY A 33 1.58 2.78 1.29
C GLY A 33 0.06 2.86 1.15
N MET A 34 -0.54 1.97 0.36
CA MET A 34 -2.01 1.90 0.21
C MET A 34 -2.70 1.56 1.54
N PHE A 35 -2.18 0.59 2.29
CA PHE A 35 -2.73 0.20 3.58
C PHE A 35 -2.64 1.32 4.62
N LEU A 36 -1.48 1.98 4.69
CA LEU A 36 -1.26 3.11 5.60
C LEU A 36 -2.18 4.29 5.27
N SER A 37 -2.35 4.60 3.98
CA SER A 37 -3.28 5.63 3.53
C SER A 37 -4.74 5.31 3.90
N GLY A 38 -5.15 4.04 3.79
CA GLY A 38 -6.47 3.59 4.23
C GLY A 38 -6.67 3.74 5.75
N LEU A 39 -5.66 3.37 6.54
CA LEU A 39 -5.69 3.57 8.00
C LEU A 39 -5.82 5.04 8.39
N ILE A 40 -5.15 5.95 7.68
CA ILE A 40 -5.21 7.38 7.97
C ILE A 40 -6.60 7.95 7.65
N MET A 41 -7.25 7.50 6.58
CA MET A 41 -8.62 7.91 6.28
C MET A 41 -9.62 7.46 7.36
N VAL A 42 -9.44 6.27 7.93
CA VAL A 42 -10.32 5.76 9.00
C VAL A 42 -10.03 6.45 10.34
N THR A 43 -8.76 6.60 10.69
CA THR A 43 -8.36 7.15 11.99
C THR A 43 -8.39 8.68 12.03
N ARG A 44 -8.36 9.35 10.87
CA ARG A 44 -8.24 10.81 10.73
C ARG A 44 -7.15 11.41 11.62
N ASN A 45 -6.09 10.64 11.90
CA ASN A 45 -5.05 11.03 12.85
C ASN A 45 -3.93 11.82 12.15
N ARG A 46 -3.79 13.12 12.48
CA ARG A 46 -2.80 14.01 11.84
C ARG A 46 -1.35 13.58 12.07
N TYR A 47 -1.05 12.90 13.18
CA TYR A 47 0.32 12.51 13.52
C TYR A 47 0.83 11.39 12.62
N LEU A 48 -0.06 10.60 12.02
CA LEU A 48 0.27 9.51 11.09
C LEU A 48 0.25 9.96 9.63
N ALA A 49 -0.43 11.06 9.31
CA ALA A 49 -0.51 11.62 7.96
C ALA A 49 0.86 12.03 7.41
N TRP A 50 1.66 12.77 8.18
CA TRP A 50 2.97 13.26 7.73
C TRP A 50 3.99 12.14 7.46
N PRO A 51 4.18 11.14 8.35
CA PRO A 51 5.06 10.00 8.07
C PRO A 51 4.65 9.21 6.82
N SER A 52 3.34 9.06 6.56
CA SER A 52 2.86 8.33 5.38
C SER A 52 3.19 9.01 4.07
N VAL A 53 3.12 10.35 4.02
CA VAL A 53 3.47 11.12 2.83
C VAL A 53 4.99 11.08 2.61
N LEU A 54 5.79 11.17 3.66
CA LEU A 54 7.24 11.02 3.56
C LEU A 54 7.63 9.61 3.09
N PHE A 55 6.94 8.59 3.55
CA PHE A 55 7.14 7.20 3.12
C PHE A 55 6.74 7.01 1.65
N GLY A 56 5.60 7.54 1.24
CA GLY A 56 5.16 7.54 -0.16
C GLY A 56 6.09 8.33 -1.09
N LEU A 57 6.64 9.46 -0.62
CA LEU A 57 7.64 10.24 -1.35
C LEU A 57 8.96 9.49 -1.49
N ASN A 58 9.42 8.84 -0.42
CA ASN A 58 10.61 8.00 -0.47
C ASN A 58 10.43 6.84 -1.45
N GLN A 59 9.24 6.24 -1.47
CA GLN A 59 8.87 5.19 -2.42
C GLN A 59 8.82 5.70 -3.87
N TYR A 60 8.31 6.92 -4.09
CA TYR A 60 8.29 7.55 -5.41
C TYR A 60 9.70 7.89 -5.94
N VAL A 61 10.58 8.44 -5.08
CA VAL A 61 11.95 8.78 -5.45
C VAL A 61 12.80 7.53 -5.68
N ASN A 62 12.59 6.47 -4.90
CA ASN A 62 13.29 5.20 -5.06
C ASN A 62 12.71 4.32 -6.18
N GLN A 63 11.53 4.67 -6.71
CA GLN A 63 11.00 4.00 -7.90
C GLN A 63 11.71 4.51 -9.15
N HIS A 64 12.66 3.72 -9.64
CA HIS A 64 13.27 3.96 -10.94
C HIS A 64 12.20 3.91 -12.06
N PRO A 65 12.10 4.93 -12.94
CA PRO A 65 10.96 5.11 -13.85
C PRO A 65 10.89 4.17 -15.06
N MET A 66 11.63 3.06 -15.11
CA MET A 66 11.82 2.28 -16.36
C MET A 66 11.23 0.86 -16.30
N ARG A 67 9.92 0.75 -16.02
CA ARG A 67 9.10 -0.44 -16.37
C ARG A 67 7.59 -0.16 -16.24
N ALA A 68 7.15 0.97 -16.80
CA ALA A 68 5.76 1.40 -16.86
C ALA A 68 4.91 0.56 -17.84
N LYS A 69 4.82 -0.77 -17.65
CA LYS A 69 3.86 -1.56 -18.41
C LYS A 69 2.88 -2.43 -17.61
N GLU A 70 3.07 -2.75 -16.34
CA GLU A 70 2.02 -3.50 -15.59
C GLU A 70 1.86 -3.15 -14.09
N GLY A 71 2.75 -2.35 -13.49
CA GLY A 71 2.69 -2.02 -12.06
C GLY A 71 1.92 -0.73 -11.77
N THR A 72 0.99 -0.77 -10.82
CA THR A 72 0.29 0.40 -10.25
C THR A 72 1.30 1.52 -9.97
N GLY A 73 1.24 2.59 -10.77
CA GLY A 73 2.31 3.59 -10.81
C GLY A 73 2.52 4.28 -9.47
N GLY A 74 3.79 4.51 -9.11
CA GLY A 74 4.20 5.23 -7.89
C GLY A 74 3.49 6.54 -7.63
N LEU A 75 3.20 7.27 -8.72
CA LEU A 75 2.42 8.50 -8.67
C LEU A 75 1.02 8.27 -8.08
N SER A 76 0.37 7.15 -8.39
CA SER A 76 -0.95 6.83 -7.84
C SER A 76 -0.90 6.62 -6.33
N ASN A 77 0.13 5.92 -5.83
CA ASN A 77 0.30 5.68 -4.39
C ASN A 77 0.64 6.98 -3.64
N LEU A 78 1.50 7.82 -4.24
CA LEU A 78 1.84 9.13 -3.68
C LEU A 78 0.62 10.06 -3.64
N LEU A 79 -0.14 10.13 -4.73
CA LEU A 79 -1.38 10.93 -4.80
C LEU A 79 -2.41 10.46 -3.77
N LEU A 80 -2.53 9.15 -3.56
CA LEU A 80 -3.41 8.59 -2.54
C LEU A 80 -2.98 9.05 -1.13
N CYS A 81 -1.69 8.97 -0.79
CA CYS A 81 -1.18 9.42 0.51
C CYS A 81 -1.39 10.94 0.71
N VAL A 82 -1.18 11.75 -0.34
CA VAL A 82 -1.46 13.20 -0.29
C VAL A 82 -2.95 13.47 -0.10
N SER A 83 -3.83 12.72 -0.77
CA SER A 83 -5.28 12.84 -0.58
C SER A 83 -5.72 12.48 0.84
N ALA A 84 -5.09 11.48 1.47
CA ALA A 84 -5.36 11.09 2.84
C ALA A 84 -4.90 12.17 3.84
N LEU A 85 -3.80 12.88 3.54
CA LEU A 85 -3.40 14.05 4.31
C LEU A 85 -4.48 15.14 4.22
N VAL A 86 -4.93 15.52 3.02
CA VAL A 86 -6.01 16.52 2.85
C VAL A 86 -7.29 16.10 3.59
N ALA A 87 -7.70 14.84 3.46
CA ALA A 87 -8.86 14.29 4.15
C ALA A 87 -8.73 14.33 5.69
N SER A 88 -7.51 14.16 6.22
CA SER A 88 -7.24 14.29 7.66
C SER A 88 -7.36 15.72 8.18
N TYR A 89 -7.14 16.74 7.33
CA TYR A 89 -7.30 18.15 7.67
C TYR A 89 -8.72 18.70 7.42
N MET A 90 -9.55 18.05 6.59
CA MET A 90 -10.95 18.43 6.39
C MET A 90 -11.76 18.63 7.70
N PRO A 91 -11.71 17.74 8.71
CA PRO A 91 -12.50 17.91 9.94
C PRO A 91 -12.08 19.10 10.82
N LEU A 92 -10.99 19.81 10.51
CA LEU A 92 -10.65 21.08 11.17
C LEU A 92 -11.44 22.26 10.61
N PHE A 93 -11.86 22.19 9.34
CA PHE A 93 -12.65 23.24 8.68
C PHE A 93 -14.16 22.97 8.74
N VAL A 94 -14.55 21.70 8.89
CA VAL A 94 -15.93 21.34 9.21
C VAL A 94 -16.11 21.53 10.72
N ILE A 95 -16.71 22.66 11.10
CA ILE A 95 -17.19 22.88 12.47
C ILE A 95 -18.16 21.74 12.78
N ASN A 96 -17.73 20.80 13.61
CA ASN A 96 -18.64 19.88 14.26
C ASN A 96 -19.39 20.70 15.31
N THR A 97 -20.50 21.34 14.94
CA THR A 97 -21.47 21.75 15.96
C THR A 97 -21.81 20.46 16.72
N PRO A 98 -21.58 20.37 18.04
CA PRO A 98 -21.97 19.19 18.79
C PRO A 98 -23.48 19.09 18.71
N SER A 99 -23.98 18.27 17.81
CA SER A 99 -25.38 17.85 17.73
C SER A 99 -25.64 16.95 18.95
N GLY A 100 -25.78 17.56 20.12
CA GLY A 100 -25.94 16.84 21.39
C GLY A 100 -25.60 17.63 22.64
N ALA A 101 -25.71 18.96 22.65
CA ALA A 101 -25.79 19.68 23.92
C ALA A 101 -27.20 19.46 24.51
N PRO A 102 -27.35 18.82 25.68
CA PRO A 102 -28.65 18.74 26.34
C PRO A 102 -29.07 20.16 26.72
N ALA A 103 -30.22 20.59 26.20
CA ALA A 103 -30.89 21.80 26.67
C ALA A 103 -31.21 21.61 28.16
N LEU A 104 -30.54 22.39 29.01
CA LEU A 104 -30.94 22.61 30.39
C LEU A 104 -32.08 23.62 30.45
#